data_AF-A0A2S5RGB3-F1
#
_entry.id   AF-A0A2S5RGB3-F1
#
_cell.length_a   1.000
_cell.length_b   1.000
_cell.length_c   1.000
_cell.angle_alpha   90.00
_cell.angle_beta   90.00
_cell.angle_gamma   90.00
#
_symmetry.space_group_name_H-M   'P 1'
#
loop_
_entity.id
_entity.type
_entity.pdbx_description
1 polymer ?
#
loop_
_entity_poly.entity_id
_entity_poly.type
_entity_poly.pdbx_seq_one_letter_code
_entity_poly.pdbx_strand_id
1 'polypeptide(L)'
;MKDKSVDQQDFKQFLNESILDSKSAHPLQPRKNFFGECVQTDASIHNWIEKEKWALHAFIDDLTGIVLSAYFDKQETLKCYYRATKQMFENYGTWKEVLTDKRTVFYSTKKNTDQNDATHNMDLCVINYK
;
A
#
# COMPACT_ATOMS: atom_id res chain seq x y z
N MET A 1 34.30 34.43 -28.43
CA MET A 1 33.42 33.25 -28.31
C MET A 1 32.05 33.77 -27.96
N LYS A 2 31.00 33.46 -28.75
CA LYS A 2 29.65 33.97 -28.50
C LYS A 2 28.95 33.00 -27.57
N ASP A 3 28.70 33.43 -26.33
CA ASP A 3 27.91 32.68 -25.37
C ASP A 3 26.48 32.57 -25.90
N LYS A 4 26.03 31.34 -26.15
CA LYS A 4 24.65 31.07 -26.54
C LYS A 4 23.79 31.21 -25.28
N SER A 5 23.00 32.28 -25.22
CA SER A 5 21.94 32.44 -24.22
C SER A 5 20.95 31.29 -24.41
N VAL A 6 20.96 30.34 -23.46
CA VAL A 6 19.98 29.25 -23.42
C VAL A 6 18.59 29.89 -23.33
N ASP A 7 17.73 29.60 -24.31
CA ASP A 7 16.40 30.17 -24.37
C ASP A 7 15.56 29.65 -23.19
N GLN A 8 14.87 30.55 -22.50
CA GLN A 8 14.10 30.21 -21.31
C GLN A 8 12.95 29.25 -21.63
N GLN A 9 12.53 29.19 -22.90
CA GLN A 9 11.53 28.25 -23.40
C GLN A 9 12.09 26.82 -23.45
N ASP A 10 13.32 26.63 -23.91
CA ASP A 10 13.97 25.32 -23.98
C ASP A 10 14.18 24.72 -22.58
N PHE A 11 14.54 25.55 -21.59
CA PHE A 11 14.71 25.09 -20.20
C PHE A 11 13.38 24.70 -19.56
N LYS A 12 12.29 25.45 -19.83
CA LYS A 12 10.94 25.09 -19.37
C LYS A 12 10.45 23.80 -20.01
N GLN A 13 10.77 23.58 -21.28
CA GLN A 13 10.40 22.37 -21.99
C GLN A 13 11.16 21.14 -21.46
N PHE A 14 12.47 21.27 -21.24
CA PHE A 14 13.28 20.25 -20.58
C PHE A 14 12.77 19.90 -19.17
N LEU A 15 12.42 20.90 -18.37
CA LEU A 15 11.83 20.68 -17.04
C LEU A 15 10.50 19.93 -17.14
N ASN A 16 9.61 20.31 -18.05
CA ASN A 16 8.32 19.62 -18.21
C ASN A 16 8.48 18.16 -18.68
N GLU A 17 9.39 17.89 -19.61
CA GLU A 17 9.67 16.52 -20.08
C GLU A 17 10.30 15.66 -18.97
N SER A 18 11.26 16.20 -18.21
CA SER A 18 11.87 15.49 -17.08
C SER A 18 10.90 15.25 -15.91
N ILE A 19 9.99 16.19 -15.64
CA ILE A 19 8.93 16.03 -14.64
C ILE A 19 7.93 14.96 -15.08
N LEU A 20 7.55 14.92 -16.36
CA LEU A 20 6.65 13.90 -16.91
C LEU A 20 7.25 12.50 -16.86
N ASP A 21 8.54 12.36 -17.17
CA ASP A 21 9.28 11.09 -17.09
C ASP A 21 9.31 10.55 -15.64
N SER A 22 9.54 11.42 -14.65
CA SER A 22 9.52 11.02 -13.23
C SER A 22 8.12 10.63 -12.71
N LYS A 23 7.06 11.29 -13.20
CA LYS A 23 5.68 11.07 -12.75
C LYS A 23 5.03 9.85 -13.43
N SER A 24 5.56 9.44 -14.58
CA SER A 24 5.16 8.24 -15.33
C SER A 24 6.15 7.09 -15.19
N ALA A 25 7.22 7.24 -14.40
CA ALA A 25 8.27 6.23 -14.24
C ALA A 25 7.74 4.89 -13.69
N HIS A 26 6.63 4.94 -12.92
CA HIS A 26 5.97 3.77 -12.37
C HIS A 26 4.48 3.78 -12.71
N PRO A 27 3.92 2.69 -13.26
CA PRO A 27 2.49 2.60 -13.51
C PRO A 27 1.74 2.68 -12.18
N LEU A 28 0.84 3.66 -12.07
CA LEU A 28 0.00 3.84 -10.90
C LEU A 28 -1.24 2.94 -11.01
N GLN A 29 -1.58 2.28 -9.91
CA GLN A 29 -2.87 1.60 -9.81
C GLN A 29 -3.99 2.63 -9.63
N PRO A 30 -5.10 2.55 -10.40
CA PRO A 30 -6.26 3.41 -10.17
C PRO A 30 -6.89 3.09 -8.81
N ARG A 31 -7.28 4.15 -8.09
CA ARG A 31 -8.00 4.05 -6.81
C ARG A 31 -9.38 3.40 -7.03
N LYS A 32 -9.90 2.71 -6.01
CA LYS A 32 -11.28 2.17 -6.04
C LYS A 32 -12.33 3.29 -6.01
N ASN A 33 -13.59 2.94 -6.30
CA ASN A 33 -14.69 3.90 -6.44
C ASN A 33 -15.55 4.05 -5.18
N PHE A 34 -15.63 3.00 -4.35
CA PHE A 34 -16.44 2.99 -3.14
C PHE A 34 -15.62 2.66 -1.90
N PHE A 35 -16.05 3.23 -0.76
CA PHE A 35 -15.45 2.98 0.55
C PHE A 35 -15.59 1.50 0.93
N GLY A 36 -14.52 0.91 1.47
CA GLY A 36 -14.51 -0.49 1.90
C GLY A 36 -14.40 -1.49 0.74
N GLU A 37 -14.29 -1.03 -0.51
CA GLU A 37 -13.98 -1.94 -1.64
C GLU A 37 -12.59 -2.52 -1.52
N CYS A 38 -11.61 -1.70 -1.15
CA CYS A 38 -10.24 -2.14 -1.01
C CYS A 38 -9.58 -1.45 0.17
N VAL A 39 -9.01 -2.27 1.04
CA VAL A 39 -8.22 -1.82 2.17
C VAL A 39 -6.77 -2.24 1.95
N GLN A 40 -5.84 -1.31 2.07
CA GLN A 40 -4.40 -1.58 2.05
C GLN A 40 -3.91 -1.78 3.47
N THR A 41 -3.12 -2.83 3.68
CA THR A 41 -2.46 -3.05 4.96
C THR A 41 -0.98 -3.37 4.79
N ASP A 42 -0.20 -2.78 5.69
CA ASP A 42 1.23 -3.01 5.80
C ASP A 42 1.67 -2.83 7.26
N ALA A 43 2.87 -3.32 7.58
CA ALA A 43 3.54 -3.12 8.85
C ALA A 43 4.82 -2.32 8.70
N SER A 44 4.91 -1.20 9.39
CA SER A 44 6.09 -0.35 9.42
C SER A 44 6.87 -0.52 10.72
N ILE A 45 8.07 -1.09 10.61
CA ILE A 45 9.01 -1.23 11.73
C ILE A 45 9.90 0.01 11.77
N HIS A 46 9.73 0.83 12.81
CA HIS A 46 10.51 2.05 13.01
C HIS A 46 10.80 2.30 14.49
N ASN A 47 11.74 3.21 14.77
CA ASN A 47 11.99 3.73 16.12
C ASN A 47 10.90 4.77 16.47
N TRP A 48 9.65 4.34 16.53
CA TRP A 48 8.51 5.21 16.86
C TRP A 48 8.63 5.83 18.25
N ILE A 49 9.31 5.15 19.16
CA ILE A 49 9.68 5.63 20.49
C ILE A 49 11.20 5.68 20.56
N GLU A 50 11.74 6.71 21.21
CA GLU A 50 13.19 6.84 21.39
C GLU A 50 13.78 5.55 21.99
N LYS A 51 14.78 4.99 21.28
CA LYS A 51 15.53 3.78 21.66
C LYS A 51 14.75 2.45 21.62
N GLU A 52 13.48 2.44 21.21
CA GLU A 52 12.72 1.20 21.02
C GLU A 52 12.18 1.07 19.60
N LYS A 53 12.37 -0.11 18.99
CA LYS A 53 11.75 -0.46 17.73
C LYS A 53 10.33 -0.95 17.97
N TRP A 54 9.40 -0.39 17.22
CA TRP A 54 8.00 -0.77 17.23
C TRP A 54 7.52 -1.02 15.80
N ALA A 55 6.61 -1.96 15.64
CA ALA A 55 5.91 -2.29 14.41
C ALA A 55 4.51 -1.70 14.47
N LEU A 56 4.21 -0.78 13.54
CA LEU A 56 2.88 -0.22 13.35
C LEU A 56 2.17 -1.00 12.25
N HIS A 57 1.08 -1.66 12.59
CA HIS A 57 0.21 -2.37 11.64
C HIS A 57 -0.98 -1.48 11.35
N ALA A 58 -1.11 -1.01 10.11
CA ALA A 58 -2.16 -0.09 9.71
C ALA A 58 -3.05 -0.71 8.62
N PHE A 59 -4.34 -0.37 8.67
CA PHE A 59 -5.31 -0.64 7.62
C PHE A 59 -5.84 0.70 7.12
N ILE A 60 -5.74 0.93 5.81
CA ILE A 60 -6.05 2.20 5.17
C ILE A 60 -6.99 1.95 3.99
N ASP A 61 -8.07 2.71 3.89
CA ASP A 61 -8.99 2.60 2.76
C ASP A 61 -8.40 3.21 1.47
N ASP A 62 -8.45 2.45 0.37
CA ASP A 62 -7.89 2.87 -0.93
C ASP A 62 -8.74 3.91 -1.66
N LEU A 63 -9.98 4.21 -1.26
CA LEU A 63 -10.66 5.37 -1.83
C LEU A 63 -10.29 6.63 -1.05
N THR A 64 -10.67 6.63 0.23
CA THR A 64 -10.69 7.81 1.09
C THR A 64 -9.34 8.13 1.71
N GLY A 65 -8.43 7.15 1.81
CA GLY A 65 -7.17 7.29 2.54
C GLY A 65 -7.34 7.35 4.06
N ILE A 66 -8.53 7.03 4.57
CA ILE A 66 -8.80 7.01 6.01
C ILE A 66 -8.07 5.81 6.62
N VAL A 67 -7.39 6.06 7.75
CA VAL A 67 -6.84 4.99 8.59
C VAL A 67 -7.99 4.32 9.34
N LEU A 68 -8.34 3.11 8.92
CA LEU A 68 -9.44 2.34 9.49
C LEU A 68 -9.04 1.69 10.83
N SER A 69 -7.80 1.21 10.93
CA SER A 69 -7.24 0.73 12.20
C SER A 69 -5.73 0.85 12.21
N ALA A 70 -5.16 0.95 13.41
CA ALA A 70 -3.73 1.06 13.63
C ALA A 70 -3.36 0.40 14.98
N TYR A 71 -2.41 -0.53 14.95
CA TYR A 71 -1.96 -1.23 16.15
C TYR A 71 -0.43 -1.24 16.27
N PHE A 72 0.06 -0.83 17.44
CA PHE A 72 1.48 -0.81 17.79
C PHE A 72 1.85 -2.06 18.60
N ASP A 73 2.95 -2.72 18.22
CA ASP A 73 3.59 -3.76 19.02
C ASP A 73 5.12 -3.69 18.84
N LYS A 74 5.89 -4.37 19.68
CA LYS A 74 7.36 -4.39 19.62
C LYS A 74 7.91 -5.19 18.44
N GLN A 75 7.13 -6.10 17.88
CA GLN A 75 7.51 -6.96 16.77
C GLN A 75 6.38 -7.08 15.76
N GLU A 76 6.74 -7.30 14.50
CA GLU A 76 5.78 -7.66 13.47
C GLU A 76 5.35 -9.12 13.67
N THR A 77 4.10 -9.32 14.08
CA THR A 77 3.57 -10.66 14.36
C THR A 77 2.17 -10.81 13.79
N LEU A 78 1.81 -12.03 13.41
CA LEU A 78 0.46 -12.35 12.92
C LEU A 78 -0.64 -11.94 13.93
N LYS A 79 -0.35 -12.03 15.23
CA LYS A 79 -1.26 -11.60 16.30
C LYS A 79 -1.62 -10.12 16.19
N CYS A 80 -0.68 -9.27 15.76
CA CYS A 80 -0.92 -7.83 15.62
C CYS A 80 -1.87 -7.54 14.47
N TYR A 81 -1.68 -8.21 13.33
CA TYR A 81 -2.61 -8.13 12.20
C TYR A 81 -4.02 -8.50 12.65
N TYR A 82 -4.21 -9.60 13.39
CA TYR A 82 -5.54 -9.95 13.91
C TYR A 82 -6.15 -8.91 14.84
N ARG A 83 -5.33 -8.23 15.66
CA ARG A 83 -5.83 -7.17 16.56
C ARG A 83 -6.25 -5.93 15.78
N ALA A 84 -5.44 -5.50 14.83
CA ALA A 84 -5.75 -4.37 13.95
C ALA A 84 -6.99 -4.67 13.08
N THR A 85 -7.06 -5.87 12.51
CA THR A 85 -8.25 -6.36 11.78
C THR A 85 -9.50 -6.34 12.65
N LYS A 86 -9.41 -6.85 13.89
CA LYS A 86 -10.55 -6.86 14.81
C LYS A 86 -11.06 -5.43 15.09
N GLN A 87 -10.15 -4.50 15.40
CA GLN A 87 -10.51 -3.10 15.64
C GLN A 87 -11.19 -2.47 14.42
N MET A 88 -10.74 -2.83 13.23
CA MET A 88 -11.33 -2.35 12.00
C MET A 88 -12.77 -2.84 11.82
N PHE A 89 -13.00 -4.13 12.02
CA PHE A 89 -14.35 -4.72 11.94
C PHE A 89 -15.31 -4.10 12.95
N GLU A 90 -14.84 -3.81 14.17
CA GLU A 90 -15.66 -3.19 15.22
C GLU A 90 -16.05 -1.75 14.88
N ASN A 91 -15.19 -0.99 14.18
CA ASN A 91 -15.42 0.43 13.91
C ASN A 91 -16.07 0.71 12.54
N TYR A 92 -15.67 0.00 11.50
CA TYR A 92 -16.02 0.29 10.10
C TYR A 92 -16.72 -0.86 9.38
N GLY A 93 -16.72 -2.06 9.98
CA GLY A 93 -17.31 -3.25 9.37
C GLY A 93 -16.39 -3.95 8.37
N THR A 94 -16.99 -4.68 7.44
CA THR A 94 -16.31 -5.61 6.53
C THR A 94 -15.82 -4.94 5.26
N TRP A 95 -14.69 -5.40 4.73
CA TRP A 95 -14.15 -5.00 3.42
C TRP A 95 -14.42 -6.07 2.36
N LYS A 96 -14.37 -5.68 1.09
CA LYS A 96 -14.48 -6.61 -0.04
C LYS A 96 -13.12 -7.21 -0.42
N GLU A 97 -12.10 -6.36 -0.52
CA GLU A 97 -10.75 -6.71 -0.95
C GLU A 97 -9.72 -6.16 0.06
N VAL A 98 -8.69 -6.92 0.38
CA VAL A 98 -7.52 -6.39 1.09
C VAL A 98 -6.25 -6.58 0.25
N LEU A 99 -5.48 -5.50 0.13
CA LEU A 99 -4.18 -5.46 -0.51
C LEU A 99 -3.09 -5.57 0.56
N THR A 100 -2.26 -6.59 0.46
CA THR A 100 -1.15 -6.85 1.38
C THR A 100 0.16 -7.09 0.63
N ASP A 101 1.30 -7.01 1.31
CA ASP A 101 2.55 -7.56 0.79
C ASP A 101 2.43 -9.08 0.60
N LYS A 102 3.22 -9.65 -0.31
CA LYS A 102 3.32 -11.10 -0.57
C LYS A 102 4.15 -11.81 0.50
N ARG A 103 3.72 -11.69 1.76
CA ARG A 103 4.26 -12.51 2.84
C ARG A 103 3.44 -13.78 3.04
N THR A 104 4.14 -14.87 3.29
CA THR A 104 3.56 -16.21 3.53
C THR A 104 2.61 -16.26 4.73
N VAL A 105 2.59 -15.23 5.57
CA VAL A 105 1.61 -15.09 6.65
C VAL A 105 0.19 -14.82 6.13
N PHE A 106 0.04 -14.30 4.91
CA PHE A 106 -1.24 -13.94 4.29
C PHE A 106 -1.77 -14.97 3.29
N TYR A 107 -0.91 -15.86 2.80
CA TYR A 107 -1.31 -16.89 1.83
C TYR A 107 -0.62 -18.22 2.10
N SER A 108 -1.34 -19.31 1.80
CA SER A 108 -0.79 -20.66 1.88
C SER A 108 0.02 -20.99 0.62
N THR A 109 1.24 -21.47 0.79
CA THR A 109 2.08 -21.98 -0.31
C THR A 109 1.72 -23.40 -0.76
N LYS A 110 0.81 -24.07 -0.04
CA LYS A 110 0.28 -25.36 -0.48
C LYS A 110 -0.52 -25.13 -1.76
N LYS A 111 -0.21 -25.88 -2.82
CA LYS A 111 -0.95 -25.86 -4.09
C LYS A 111 -2.43 -26.17 -3.80
N ASN A 112 -3.25 -25.14 -3.66
CA ASN A 112 -4.69 -25.32 -3.79
C ASN A 112 -4.97 -25.64 -5.25
N THR A 113 -5.56 -26.80 -5.48
CA THR A 113 -6.08 -27.24 -6.79
C THR A 113 -7.24 -26.37 -7.29
N ASP A 114 -7.68 -25.41 -6.49
CA ASP A 114 -8.75 -24.47 -6.82
C ASP A 114 -8.11 -23.13 -7.21
N GLN A 115 -7.84 -23.00 -8.50
CA GLN A 115 -7.61 -21.70 -9.13
C GLN A 115 -8.87 -20.86 -8.89
N ASN A 116 -8.81 -19.78 -8.09
CA ASN A 116 -9.62 -18.56 -8.31
C ASN A 116 -9.40 -17.38 -7.32
N ASP A 117 -8.78 -17.53 -6.15
CA ASP A 117 -9.01 -16.49 -5.11
C ASP A 117 -7.85 -15.49 -4.84
N ALA A 118 -6.75 -15.50 -5.61
CA ALA A 118 -5.71 -14.46 -5.53
C ALA A 118 -5.21 -14.06 -6.92
N THR A 119 -5.60 -12.87 -7.38
CA THR A 119 -5.08 -12.28 -8.63
C THR A 119 -3.64 -11.80 -8.40
N HIS A 120 -2.70 -12.39 -9.13
CA HIS A 120 -1.27 -12.13 -8.97
C HIS A 120 -0.87 -10.92 -9.82
N ASN A 121 -0.79 -9.73 -9.23
CA ASN A 121 -0.01 -8.63 -9.78
C ASN A 121 1.30 -8.50 -9.00
N MET A 122 2.38 -8.09 -9.67
CA MET A 122 3.73 -8.02 -9.12
C MET A 122 3.70 -7.23 -7.79
N ASP A 123 4.37 -7.76 -6.76
CA ASP A 123 4.52 -7.16 -5.42
C ASP A 123 3.32 -7.14 -4.43
N LEU A 124 2.07 -7.37 -4.85
CA LEU A 124 0.91 -7.34 -3.95
C LEU A 124 0.10 -8.65 -3.92
N CYS A 125 -0.45 -9.00 -2.76
CA CYS A 125 -1.42 -10.07 -2.56
C CYS A 125 -2.81 -9.45 -2.37
N VAL A 126 -3.77 -9.94 -3.15
CA VAL A 126 -5.17 -9.56 -3.06
C VAL A 126 -5.93 -10.69 -2.39
N ILE A 127 -6.56 -10.43 -1.24
CA ILE A 127 -7.48 -11.37 -0.60
C ILE A 127 -8.90 -10.83 -0.73
N ASN A 128 -9.75 -11.62 -1.38
CA ASN A 128 -11.16 -11.29 -1.57
C ASN A 128 -12.02 -11.98 -0.52
N TYR A 129 -12.99 -11.25 0.01
CA TYR A 129 -14.07 -11.83 0.83
C TYR A 129 -15.23 -12.25 -0.11
N LYS A 130 -15.66 -13.51 -0.02
CA LYS A 130 -16.81 -14.05 -0.79
C LYS A 130 -18.14 -13.63 -0.19
#